data_AF-A0A7Y2G3Y5-F1
#
_entry.id   AF-A0A7Y2G3Y5-F1
#
_cell.length_a   1.000
_cell.length_b   1.000
_cell.length_c   1.000
_cell.angle_alpha   90.00
_cell.angle_beta   90.00
_cell.angle_gamma   90.00
#
_symmetry.space_group_name_H-M   'P 1'
#
loop_
_entity.id
_entity.type
_entity.pdbx_description
1 polymer ?
#
loop_
_entity_poly.entity_id
_entity_poly.type
_entity_poly.pdbx_seq_one_letter_code
_entity_poly.pdbx_strand_id
1 'polypeptide(L)' 'MTEAKEHREKRIQKLQIMVADSEIEEIDDWRFTNRAASRAAAIRQLIFLGMEYWSRHENEAAELIENGKID' A
#
# COMPACT_ATOMS: atom_id res chain seq x y z
N MET A 1 -18.47 -17.83 21.59
CA MET A 1 -17.42 -17.97 20.56
C MET A 1 -17.75 -16.97 19.46
N THR A 2 -17.13 -15.80 19.34
CA THR A 2 -15.76 -15.45 19.72
C THR A 2 -15.66 -13.92 19.85
N GLU A 3 -15.67 -13.42 21.09
CA GLU A 3 -15.23 -12.07 21.49
C GLU A 3 -13.70 -11.87 21.31
N ALA A 4 -13.08 -12.49 20.30
CA ALA A 4 -11.63 -12.50 20.10
C ALA A 4 -11.19 -11.74 18.84
N LYS A 5 -11.92 -10.70 18.43
CA LYS A 5 -11.49 -9.79 17.35
C LYS A 5 -11.26 -8.35 17.78
N GLU A 6 -11.19 -8.08 19.08
CA GLU A 6 -11.05 -6.70 19.58
C GLU A 6 -9.77 -6.45 20.38
N HIS A 7 -8.69 -7.21 20.13
CA HIS A 7 -7.38 -6.93 20.72
C HIS A 7 -6.24 -6.84 19.69
N ARG A 8 -5.87 -5.59 19.41
CA ARG A 8 -4.52 -5.04 19.13
C ARG A 8 -4.02 -4.92 17.69
N GLU A 9 -4.74 -4.22 16.83
CA GLU A 9 -4.05 -3.30 15.91
C GLU A 9 -3.71 -2.00 16.65
N LYS A 10 -2.80 -2.09 17.63
CA LYS A 10 -2.26 -0.90 18.32
C LYS A 10 -0.76 -0.72 18.09
N ARG A 11 -0.08 -1.71 17.50
CA ARG A 11 1.36 -1.64 17.28
C ARG A 11 1.64 -1.31 15.83
N ILE A 12 1.96 -0.04 15.57
CA ILE A 12 2.65 0.35 14.34
C ILE A 12 4.01 -0.36 14.35
N GLN A 13 4.28 -1.16 13.32
CA GLN A 13 5.58 -1.79 13.10
C GLN A 13 6.33 -1.03 12.00
N LYS A 14 7.65 -0.89 12.15
CA LYS A 14 8.51 -0.36 11.09
C LYS A 14 8.76 -1.46 10.07
N LEU A 15 8.27 -1.25 8.85
CA LEU A 15 8.62 -2.05 7.69
C LEU A 15 9.78 -1.37 6.97
N GLN A 16 10.88 -2.09 6.75
CA GLN A 16 11.99 -1.65 5.90
C GLN A 16 11.91 -2.42 4.59
N ILE A 17 11.87 -1.71 3.47
CA ILE A 17 11.86 -2.24 2.11
C ILE A 17 12.90 -1.49 1.29
N MET A 18 13.39 -2.14 0.25
CA MET A 18 14.16 -1.49 -0.80
C MET A 18 13.20 -1.09 -1.91
N VAL A 19 13.37 0.11 -2.42
CA VAL A 19 12.60 0.70 -3.52
C VAL A 19 13.58 1.48 -4.38
N ALA A 20 13.34 1.53 -5.67
CA ALA A 20 14.13 2.32 -6.60
C ALA A 20 13.90 3.82 -6.39
N ASP A 21 14.86 4.64 -6.81
CA ASP A 21 14.74 6.10 -6.70
C ASP A 21 13.52 6.63 -7.49
N SER A 22 13.22 6.04 -8.65
CA SER A 22 12.04 6.39 -9.45
C SER A 22 10.72 6.13 -8.72
N GLU A 23 10.64 5.02 -7.97
CA GLU A 23 9.44 4.71 -7.18
C GLU A 23 9.27 5.68 -6.01
N ILE A 24 10.38 6.14 -5.42
CA ILE A 24 10.35 7.18 -4.38
C ILE A 24 9.81 8.50 -4.95
N GLU A 25 10.24 8.88 -6.15
CA GLU A 25 9.75 10.08 -6.84
C GLU A 25 8.24 9.98 -7.13
N GLU A 26 7.78 8.85 -7.67
CA GLU A 26 6.34 8.62 -7.92
C GLU A 26 5.50 8.69 -6.64
N ILE A 27 5.98 8.12 -5.53
CA ILE A 27 5.32 8.19 -4.23
C ILE A 27 5.23 9.65 -3.74
N ASP A 28 6.27 10.45 -3.94
CA ASP A 28 6.29 11.85 -3.55
C ASP A 28 5.34 12.70 -4.42
N ASP A 29 5.32 12.48 -5.73
CA ASP A 29 4.39 13.14 -6.65
C ASP A 29 2.92 12.83 -6.27
N TRP A 30 2.64 11.55 -5.98
CA TRP A 30 1.33 11.14 -5.49
C TRP A 30 1.00 11.82 -4.16
N ARG A 31 1.97 11.89 -3.22
CA ARG A 31 1.81 12.55 -1.92
C ARG A 31 1.45 14.02 -2.09
N PHE A 32 2.13 14.76 -2.96
CA PHE A 32 1.86 16.18 -3.19
C PHE A 32 0.49 16.39 -3.82
N THR A 33 0.15 15.58 -4.83
CA THR A 33 -1.14 15.61 -5.51
C THR A 33 -2.30 15.35 -4.54
N ASN A 34 -2.15 14.35 -3.67
CA ASN A 34 -3.18 13.93 -2.72
C ASN A 34 -3.07 14.63 -1.35
N ARG A 35 -2.14 15.60 -1.21
CA ARG A 35 -1.89 16.38 0.02
C ARG A 35 -1.64 15.51 1.26
N ALA A 36 -0.97 14.37 1.09
CA ALA A 36 -0.63 13.50 2.20
C ALA A 36 0.48 14.13 3.07
N ALA A 37 0.25 14.17 4.38
CA ALA A 37 1.08 14.92 5.33
C ALA A 37 2.56 14.48 5.36
N SER A 38 2.84 13.20 5.15
CA SER A 38 4.18 12.63 5.12
C SER A 38 4.27 11.48 4.12
N ARG A 39 5.49 11.11 3.72
CA ARG A 39 5.71 9.93 2.87
C ARG A 39 5.16 8.66 3.50
N ALA A 40 5.33 8.48 4.81
CA ALA A 40 4.74 7.35 5.52
C ALA A 40 3.21 7.35 5.46
N ALA A 41 2.55 8.52 5.49
CA ALA A 41 1.12 8.61 5.31
C ALA A 41 0.70 8.25 3.87
N ALA A 42 1.45 8.72 2.87
CA ALA A 42 1.22 8.39 1.47
C ALA A 42 1.36 6.89 1.20
N ILE A 43 2.46 6.27 1.65
CA ILE A 43 2.71 4.83 1.51
C ILE A 43 1.59 4.02 2.16
N ARG A 44 1.13 4.39 3.37
CA ARG A 44 0.00 3.68 4.00
C ARG A 44 -1.30 3.79 3.19
N GLN A 45 -1.58 4.96 2.61
CA GLN A 45 -2.75 5.14 1.76
C GLN A 45 -2.64 4.31 0.47
N LEU A 46 -1.48 4.32 -0.18
CA LEU A 46 -1.22 3.52 -1.37
C LEU A 46 -1.35 2.02 -1.11
N ILE A 47 -0.78 1.52 0.00
CA ILE A 47 -0.97 0.12 0.43
C ILE A 47 -2.46 -0.19 0.59
N PHE A 48 -3.20 0.67 1.29
CA PHE A 48 -4.64 0.46 1.47
C PHE A 48 -5.39 0.44 0.14
N LEU A 49 -5.10 1.38 -0.76
CA LEU A 49 -5.68 1.43 -2.11
C LEU A 49 -5.36 0.17 -2.93
N GLY A 50 -4.12 -0.33 -2.86
CA GLY A 50 -3.70 -1.55 -3.53
C GLY A 50 -4.46 -2.78 -3.00
N MET A 51 -4.62 -2.89 -1.69
CA MET A 51 -5.39 -3.98 -1.07
C MET A 51 -6.88 -3.92 -1.42
N GLU A 52 -7.48 -2.72 -1.42
CA GLU A 52 -8.87 -2.53 -1.86
C GLU A 52 -9.05 -2.85 -3.34
N TYR A 53 -8.10 -2.46 -4.19
CA TYR A 53 -8.12 -2.79 -5.61
C TYR A 53 -8.06 -4.31 -5.81
N TRP A 54 -7.09 -4.99 -5.17
CA TRP A 54 -6.94 -6.45 -5.21
C TRP A 54 -8.24 -7.17 -4.81
N SER A 55 -8.82 -6.77 -3.67
CA SER A 55 -10.06 -7.36 -3.14
C SER A 55 -11.24 -7.29 -4.12
N ARG A 56 -11.27 -6.26 -4.97
CA ARG A 56 -12.37 -6.00 -5.92
C ARG A 56 -12.08 -6.48 -7.35
N HIS A 57 -10.81 -6.63 -7.72
CA HIS A 57 -10.37 -6.87 -9.10
C HIS A 57 -9.30 -7.97 -9.16
N GLU A 58 -9.49 -9.08 -8.46
CA GLU A 58 -8.49 -10.15 -8.30
C GLU A 58 -7.88 -10.62 -9.64
N ASN A 59 -8.70 -10.82 -10.67
CA ASN A 59 -8.22 -11.27 -11.99
C ASN A 59 -7.34 -10.22 -12.69
N GLU A 60 -7.78 -8.96 -12.71
CA GLU A 60 -7.01 -7.87 -13.34
C GLU A 60 -5.71 -7.61 -12.59
N ALA A 61 -5.77 -7.67 -11.25
CA ALA A 61 -4.60 -7.52 -10.40
C ALA A 61 -3.59 -8.66 -10.64
N ALA A 62 -4.06 -9.90 -10.79
CA ALA A 62 -3.22 -11.05 -11.14
C ALA A 62 -2.55 -10.87 -12.51
N GLU A 63 -3.28 -10.37 -13.52
CA GLU A 63 -2.72 -10.09 -14.85
C GLU A 63 -1.59 -9.04 -14.81
N LEU A 64 -1.68 -8.04 -13.93
CA LEU A 64 -0.62 -7.03 -13.79
C LEU A 64 0.69 -7.64 -13.26
N ILE A 65 0.58 -8.58 -12.33
CA ILE A 65 1.73 -9.32 -11.77
C ILE A 65 2.30 -10.28 -12.81
N GLU A 66 1.46 -11.08 -13.47
CA GLU A 66 1.89 -12.05 -14.49
C GLU A 66 2.63 -11.38 -15.66
N ASN A 67 2.21 -10.16 -16.03
CA ASN A 67 2.85 -9.38 -17.09
C ASN A 67 4.09 -8.61 -16.62
N GLY A 68 4.53 -8.76 -15.36
CA GLY A 68 5.71 -8.09 -14.81
C GLY A 68 5.58 -6.57 -14.74
N LYS A 69 4.35 -6.04 -14.62
CA LYS A 69 4.12 -4.60 -14.42
C LYS A 69 4.23 -4.20 -12.96
N ILE A 70 4.15 -5.18 -12.05
CA ILE A 70 4.30 -5.05 -10.60
C ILE A 70 5.13 -6.26 -10.16
N ASP A 71 6.21 -6.01 -9.42
CA ASP A 71 7.12 -7.03 -8.86
C ASP A 71 6.68 -7.50 -7.46
#